data_AF-A0A3D4P9D7-F1
#
_entry.id   AF-A0A3D4P9D7-F1
#
_cell.length_a   1.000
_cell.length_b   1.000
_cell.length_c   1.000
_cell.angle_alpha   90.00
_cell.angle_beta   90.00
_cell.angle_gamma   90.00
#
_symmetry.space_group_name_H-M   'P 1'
#
loop_
_entity.id
_entity.type
_entity.pdbx_description
1 polymer ?
#
loop_
_entity_poly.entity_id
_entity_poly.type
_entity_poly.pdbx_seq_one_letter_code
_entity_poly.pdbx_strand_id
1 'polypeptide(L)'
;FDRLRLQAPDRETIYYIYIIDEKRQLLGFISMRKLILAKPQQLLSEIMRNDVIYVKVDDDDEFVANELNRYGFIAIPVVDTENRLVGIVTHDDAADVLREEAEEDQHRLAAVEPLEDSYFSTSVLVLAQKRGFWLLFLLGASVFTAWVLQYFQGPGERGWIIMFLPLVMASGG
;
A
#
# COMPACT_ATOMS: atom_id res chain seq x y z
N PHE A 1 29.73 8.42 19.73
CA PHE A 1 28.91 7.73 20.73
C PHE A 1 28.17 8.67 21.65
N ASP A 2 28.84 9.63 22.31
CA ASP A 2 28.19 10.50 23.31
C ASP A 2 27.01 11.30 22.77
N ARG A 3 27.10 11.84 21.54
CA ARG A 3 25.98 12.55 20.90
C ARG A 3 24.73 11.67 20.69
N LEU A 4 24.91 10.41 20.29
CA LEU A 4 23.79 9.49 20.07
C LEU A 4 23.13 9.11 21.40
N ARG A 5 23.93 8.89 22.45
CA ARG A 5 23.41 8.55 23.78
C ARG A 5 22.56 9.67 24.38
N LEU A 6 22.86 10.93 24.06
CA LEU A 6 22.08 12.08 24.51
C LEU A 6 20.80 12.29 23.70
N GLN A 7 20.78 11.89 22.42
CA GLN A 7 19.64 12.12 21.52
C GLN A 7 18.71 10.92 21.35
N ALA A 8 19.14 9.71 21.73
CA ALA A 8 18.37 8.48 21.57
C ALA A 8 16.95 8.48 22.16
N PRO A 9 16.66 9.13 23.31
CA PRO A 9 15.32 9.10 23.90
C PRO A 9 14.22 9.74 23.03
N ASP A 10 14.59 10.70 22.19
CA ASP A 10 13.64 11.53 21.43
C ASP A 10 13.60 11.16 19.93
N ARG A 11 13.95 9.92 19.60
CA ARG A 11 14.06 9.45 18.19
C ARG A 11 13.20 8.22 17.95
N GLU A 12 12.52 8.23 16.81
CA GLU A 12 11.68 7.11 16.32
C GLU A 12 12.43 5.77 16.31
N THR A 13 13.66 5.78 15.78
CA THR A 13 14.55 4.62 15.89
C THR A 13 16.02 5.02 15.91
N ILE A 14 16.85 4.20 16.55
CA ILE A 14 18.31 4.37 16.59
C ILE A 14 19.07 3.28 15.84
N TYR A 15 18.37 2.34 15.18
CA TYR A 15 19.00 1.19 14.52
C TYR A 15 19.72 1.55 13.22
N TYR A 16 19.23 2.55 12.49
CA TYR A 16 19.88 3.13 11.32
C TYR A 16 20.23 4.58 11.57
N ILE A 17 21.42 4.97 11.14
CA ILE A 17 21.93 6.32 11.24
C ILE A 17 22.26 6.76 9.82
N TYR A 18 21.49 7.71 9.31
CA TYR A 18 21.72 8.32 8.01
C TYR A 18 22.74 9.45 8.13
N ILE A 19 23.64 9.51 7.17
CA ILE A 19 24.73 10.49 7.12
C ILE A 19 24.39 11.48 6.02
N ILE A 20 24.42 12.76 6.36
CA ILE A 20 24.08 13.86 5.48
C ILE A 20 25.21 14.89 5.41
N ASP A 21 25.25 15.65 4.31
CA ASP A 21 26.15 16.79 4.17
C ASP A 21 25.55 18.10 4.75
N GLU A 22 26.25 19.22 4.59
CA GLU A 22 25.79 20.53 5.03
C GLU A 22 24.53 21.02 4.31
N LYS A 23 24.26 20.50 3.11
CA LYS A 23 23.06 20.78 2.32
C LYS A 23 21.93 19.77 2.59
N ARG A 24 22.10 18.89 3.58
CA ARG A 24 21.22 17.78 3.94
C ARG A 24 21.11 16.66 2.90
N GLN A 25 22.01 16.60 1.91
CA GLN A 25 22.01 15.52 0.93
C GLN A 25 22.34 14.19 1.60
N LEU A 26 21.59 13.15 1.26
CA LEU A 26 21.82 11.80 1.78
C LEU A 26 23.11 11.22 1.18
N LEU A 27 24.14 11.06 2.02
CA LEU A 27 25.45 10.54 1.59
C LEU A 27 25.61 9.04 1.82
N GLY A 28 24.97 8.52 2.85
CA GLY A 28 25.19 7.15 3.30
C GLY A 28 24.36 6.76 4.51
N PHE A 29 24.47 5.49 4.92
CA PHE A 29 23.90 5.01 6.17
C PHE A 29 24.86 4.09 6.93
N ILE A 30 24.65 3.98 8.23
CA ILE A 30 25.32 2.99 9.09
C ILE A 30 24.31 2.36 10.05
N SER A 31 24.41 1.05 10.22
CA SER A 31 23.62 0.37 11.26
C SER A 31 24.27 0.54 12.63
N MET A 32 23.44 0.66 13.67
CA MET A 32 23.92 0.79 15.05
C MET A 32 24.82 -0.37 15.46
N ARG A 33 24.51 -1.58 14.98
CA ARG A 33 25.37 -2.76 15.15
C ARG A 33 26.79 -2.51 14.63
N LYS A 34 26.92 -1.98 13.41
CA LYS A 34 28.23 -1.70 12.80
C LYS A 34 28.94 -0.57 13.54
N LEU A 35 28.20 0.45 13.97
CA LEU A 35 28.76 1.56 14.74
C LEU A 35 29.33 1.08 16.08
N ILE A 36 28.58 0.26 16.85
CA ILE A 36 29.02 -0.31 18.13
C ILE A 36 30.31 -1.13 18.00
N LEU A 37 30.49 -1.82 16.87
CA LEU A 37 31.67 -2.64 16.61
C LEU A 37 32.85 -1.84 16.03
N ALA A 38 32.64 -0.60 15.60
CA ALA A 38 33.67 0.23 15.00
C ALA A 38 34.67 0.73 16.06
N LYS A 39 35.93 0.93 15.64
CA LYS A 39 36.95 1.50 16.52
C LYS A 39 36.62 2.98 16.79
N PRO A 40 36.82 3.50 18.01
CA PRO A 40 36.46 4.88 18.35
C PRO A 40 37.09 5.96 17.49
N GLN A 41 38.30 5.73 16.94
CA GLN A 41 39.02 6.68 16.09
C GLN A 41 38.75 6.51 14.59
N GLN A 42 37.92 5.55 14.19
CA GLN A 42 37.63 5.29 12.78
C GLN A 42 36.69 6.36 12.21
N LEU A 43 36.95 6.81 10.98
CA LEU A 43 36.14 7.84 10.35
C LEU A 43 34.79 7.25 9.90
N LEU A 44 33.72 8.03 10.06
CA LEU A 44 32.36 7.62 9.62
C LEU A 44 32.33 7.30 8.13
N SER A 45 33.06 8.07 7.31
CA SER A 45 33.19 7.87 5.86
C SER A 45 33.80 6.52 5.49
N GLU A 46 34.57 5.88 6.38
CA GLU A 46 35.19 4.57 6.13
C GLU A 46 34.27 3.41 6.50
N ILE A 47 33.30 3.64 7.39
CA ILE A 47 32.39 2.60 7.90
C ILE A 47 30.97 2.73 7.36
N MET A 48 30.61 3.85 6.75
CA MET A 48 29.30 4.01 6.13
C MET A 48 29.15 3.16 4.87
N ARG A 49 27.90 2.93 4.48
CA ARG A 49 27.52 2.41 3.17
C ARG A 49 26.94 3.55 2.33
N ASN A 50 27.40 3.66 1.09
CA ASN A 50 26.99 4.74 0.17
C ASN A 50 25.82 4.30 -0.73
N ASP A 51 25.58 2.98 -0.85
CA ASP A 51 24.46 2.36 -1.54
C ASP A 51 23.20 2.43 -0.68
N VAL A 52 22.71 3.65 -0.42
CA VAL A 52 21.47 3.85 0.33
C VAL A 52 20.28 3.66 -0.61
N ILE A 53 19.42 2.71 -0.28
CA ILE A 53 18.08 2.64 -0.86
C ILE A 53 17.21 3.67 -0.14
N TYR A 54 16.57 4.53 -0.91
CA TYR A 54 15.73 5.62 -0.44
C TYR A 54 14.47 5.70 -1.29
N VAL A 55 13.44 6.34 -0.74
CA VAL A 55 12.21 6.68 -1.43
C VAL A 55 12.07 8.20 -1.49
N LYS A 56 11.25 8.69 -2.39
CA LYS A 56 10.94 10.12 -2.50
C LYS A 56 9.69 10.47 -1.72
N VAL A 57 9.56 11.76 -1.39
CA VAL A 57 8.39 12.31 -0.69
C VAL A 57 7.10 12.23 -1.51
N ASP A 58 7.20 12.09 -2.83
CA ASP A 58 6.08 11.97 -3.78
C ASP A 58 5.83 10.52 -4.23
N ASP A 59 6.58 9.55 -3.71
CA ASP A 59 6.31 8.14 -3.96
C ASP A 59 5.03 7.71 -3.24
N ASP A 60 4.32 6.75 -3.84
CA ASP A 60 3.09 6.19 -3.28
C ASP A 60 3.34 5.38 -2.00
N ASP A 61 2.45 5.49 -1.03
CA ASP A 61 2.61 4.86 0.28
C ASP A 61 2.72 3.32 0.16
N GLU A 62 1.95 2.69 -0.74
CA GLU A 62 2.01 1.25 -1.00
C GLU A 62 3.39 0.87 -1.58
N PHE A 63 3.93 1.70 -2.47
CA PHE A 63 5.26 1.49 -3.02
C PHE A 63 6.35 1.56 -1.94
N VAL A 64 6.28 2.56 -1.06
CA VAL A 64 7.22 2.72 0.06
C VAL A 64 7.15 1.51 1.00
N ALA A 65 5.94 1.06 1.34
CA ALA A 65 5.73 -0.08 2.21
C ALA A 65 6.26 -1.39 1.58
N ASN A 66 6.04 -1.57 0.28
CA ASN A 66 6.57 -2.70 -0.49
C ASN A 66 8.10 -2.71 -0.55
N GLU A 67 8.75 -1.55 -0.73
CA GLU A 67 10.22 -1.46 -0.71
C GLU A 67 10.80 -1.80 0.67
N LEU A 68 10.19 -1.30 1.75
CA LEU A 68 10.52 -1.66 3.12
C LEU A 68 10.49 -3.18 3.34
N ASN A 69 9.41 -3.83 2.91
CA ASN A 69 9.21 -5.27 3.06
C ASN A 69 10.16 -6.08 2.15
N ARG A 70 10.32 -5.68 0.89
CA ARG A 70 11.19 -6.34 -0.10
C ARG A 70 12.63 -6.45 0.38
N TYR A 71 13.15 -5.40 1.00
CA TYR A 71 14.53 -5.37 1.50
C TYR A 71 14.65 -5.76 2.98
N GLY A 72 13.53 -5.97 3.68
CA GLY A 72 13.51 -6.30 5.11
C GLY A 72 14.12 -5.20 5.98
N PHE A 73 13.91 -3.94 5.61
CA PHE A 73 14.41 -2.80 6.38
C PHE A 73 13.50 -2.50 7.56
N ILE A 74 14.11 -2.05 8.66
CA ILE A 74 13.38 -1.53 9.84
C ILE A 74 12.90 -0.10 9.58
N ALA A 75 13.64 0.66 8.77
CA ALA A 75 13.28 2.00 8.33
C ALA A 75 13.94 2.32 6.98
N ILE A 76 13.27 3.13 6.16
CA ILE A 76 13.77 3.62 4.87
C ILE A 76 13.82 5.17 4.89
N PRO A 77 14.89 5.80 4.37
CA PRO A 77 14.97 7.25 4.34
C PRO A 77 14.12 7.83 3.22
N VAL A 78 13.48 8.97 3.50
CA VAL A 78 12.70 9.75 2.54
C VAL A 78 13.48 10.98 2.13
N VAL A 79 13.60 11.21 0.83
CA VAL A 79 14.29 12.38 0.26
C VAL A 79 13.35 13.27 -0.55
N ASP A 80 13.69 14.55 -0.65
CA ASP A 80 13.03 15.47 -1.57
C ASP A 80 13.59 15.37 -3.01
N THR A 81 13.07 16.21 -3.90
CA THR A 81 13.48 16.28 -5.31
C THR A 81 14.95 16.68 -5.53
N GLU A 82 15.62 17.22 -4.52
CA GLU A 82 17.03 17.58 -4.54
C GLU A 82 17.92 16.56 -3.79
N ASN A 83 17.38 15.36 -3.48
CA ASN A 83 18.00 14.29 -2.70
C ASN A 83 18.37 14.69 -1.26
N ARG A 84 17.66 15.66 -0.68
CA ARG A 84 17.85 16.04 0.72
C ARG A 84 17.00 15.16 1.62
N LEU A 85 17.59 14.65 2.69
CA LEU A 85 16.88 13.83 3.67
C LEU A 85 15.84 14.67 4.41
N VAL A 86 14.57 14.33 4.23
CA VAL A 86 13.44 15.01 4.89
C VAL A 86 12.91 14.23 6.08
N GLY A 87 12.96 12.89 6.02
CA GLY A 87 12.40 12.03 7.06
C GLY A 87 12.77 10.57 6.87
N ILE A 88 12.08 9.71 7.60
CA ILE A 88 12.17 8.25 7.51
C ILE A 88 10.77 7.67 7.62
N VAL A 89 10.54 6.50 7.03
CA VAL A 89 9.35 5.67 7.26
C VAL A 89 9.80 4.39 7.92
N THR A 90 9.07 3.95 8.96
CA THR A 90 9.39 2.73 9.71
C THR A 90 8.55 1.54 9.25
N HIS A 91 9.01 0.34 9.61
CA HIS A 91 8.35 -0.90 9.25
C HIS A 91 6.95 -1.04 9.87
N ASP A 92 6.73 -0.50 11.08
CA ASP A 92 5.41 -0.50 11.72
C ASP A 92 4.41 0.39 10.98
N ASP A 93 4.80 1.60 10.57
CA ASP A 93 3.97 2.47 9.73
C ASP A 93 3.63 1.79 8.39
N ALA A 94 4.62 1.17 7.75
CA ALA A 94 4.42 0.43 6.51
C ALA A 94 3.48 -0.79 6.68
N ALA A 95 3.45 -1.41 7.86
CA ALA A 95 2.56 -2.54 8.13
C ALA A 95 1.10 -2.09 8.21
N ASP A 96 0.83 -0.88 8.70
CA ASP A 96 -0.51 -0.30 8.69
C ASP A 96 -0.95 0.04 7.26
N VAL A 97 -0.09 0.65 6.44
CA VAL A 97 -0.38 0.91 5.02
C VAL A 97 -0.75 -0.37 4.26
N LEU A 98 0.06 -1.43 4.39
CA LEU A 98 -0.23 -2.71 3.71
C LEU A 98 -1.55 -3.34 4.16
N ARG A 99 -1.98 -3.08 5.39
CA ARG A 99 -3.27 -3.55 5.89
C ARG A 99 -4.42 -2.73 5.32
N GLU A 100 -4.29 -1.41 5.28
CA GLU A 100 -5.29 -0.50 4.70
C GLU A 100 -5.48 -0.79 3.20
N GLU A 101 -4.40 -0.99 2.45
CA GLU A 101 -4.45 -1.36 1.04
C GLU A 101 -5.12 -2.72 0.82
N ALA A 102 -4.84 -3.72 1.68
CA ALA A 102 -5.50 -5.01 1.61
C ALA A 102 -7.02 -4.90 1.90
N GLU A 103 -7.43 -4.07 2.85
CA GLU A 103 -8.85 -3.79 3.14
C GLU A 103 -9.51 -3.04 1.95
N GLU A 104 -8.81 -2.08 1.36
CA GLU A 104 -9.27 -1.36 0.17
C GLU A 104 -9.47 -2.29 -1.03
N ASP A 105 -8.50 -3.17 -1.32
CA ASP A 105 -8.60 -4.15 -2.40
C ASP A 105 -9.75 -5.14 -2.16
N GLN A 106 -10.00 -5.53 -0.90
CA GLN A 106 -11.18 -6.32 -0.55
C GLN A 106 -12.48 -5.55 -0.83
N HIS A 107 -12.55 -4.26 -0.53
CA HIS A 107 -13.71 -3.43 -0.85
C HIS A 107 -13.93 -3.31 -2.36
N ARG A 108 -12.85 -3.07 -3.14
CA ARG A 108 -12.89 -3.01 -4.60
C ARG A 108 -13.37 -4.33 -5.21
N LEU A 109 -12.87 -5.47 -4.72
CA LEU A 109 -13.33 -6.81 -5.14
C LEU A 109 -14.82 -7.05 -4.81
N ALA A 110 -15.34 -6.47 -3.74
CA ALA A 110 -16.75 -6.53 -3.37
C ALA A 110 -17.65 -5.55 -4.15
N ALA A 111 -17.13 -4.90 -5.20
CA ALA A 111 -17.77 -3.84 -5.96
C ALA A 111 -18.26 -2.69 -5.07
N VAL A 112 -17.45 -2.34 -4.06
CA VAL A 112 -17.63 -1.17 -3.21
C VAL A 112 -16.51 -0.18 -3.55
N GLU A 113 -16.86 1.05 -3.90
CA GLU A 113 -15.86 2.11 -4.04
C GLU A 113 -15.19 2.36 -2.67
N PRO A 114 -13.86 2.60 -2.60
CA PRO A 114 -13.13 2.73 -1.35
C PRO A 114 -13.80 3.73 -0.40
N LEU A 115 -13.91 3.34 0.87
CA LEU A 115 -14.42 4.20 1.94
C LEU A 115 -13.22 4.88 2.60
N GLU A 116 -13.16 6.21 2.57
CA GLU A 116 -12.15 7.01 3.30
C GLU A 116 -12.35 6.92 4.84
N ASP A 117 -13.54 6.51 5.29
CA ASP A 117 -13.93 6.40 6.70
C ASP A 117 -14.25 4.96 7.10
N SER A 118 -14.10 4.64 8.40
CA SER A 118 -14.46 3.33 8.95
C SER A 118 -15.91 2.92 8.58
N TYR A 119 -16.09 1.63 8.26
CA TYR A 119 -17.39 1.06 7.85
C TYR A 119 -18.53 1.40 8.82
N PHE A 120 -18.24 1.44 10.13
CA PHE A 120 -19.24 1.69 11.18
C PHE A 120 -19.54 3.17 11.42
N SER A 121 -18.68 4.08 10.97
CA SER A 121 -18.90 5.53 11.11
C SER A 121 -19.61 6.13 9.89
N THR A 122 -19.68 5.41 8.79
CA THR A 122 -20.23 5.93 7.53
C THR A 122 -21.76 5.74 7.46
N SER A 123 -22.47 6.79 7.05
CA SER A 123 -23.94 6.76 6.90
C SER A 123 -24.38 5.77 5.81
N VAL A 124 -25.49 5.05 6.07
CA VAL A 124 -26.10 4.07 5.14
C VAL A 124 -26.37 4.68 3.76
N LEU A 125 -26.67 5.98 3.69
CA LEU A 125 -26.92 6.68 2.43
C LEU A 125 -25.63 6.87 1.61
N VAL A 126 -24.50 7.13 2.27
CA VAL A 126 -23.19 7.28 1.60
C VAL A 126 -22.74 5.93 1.05
N LEU A 127 -22.88 4.84 1.83
CA LEU A 127 -22.61 3.48 1.35
C LEU A 127 -23.48 3.12 0.13
N ALA A 128 -24.78 3.47 0.17
CA ALA A 128 -25.70 3.21 -0.93
C ALA A 128 -25.32 3.99 -2.20
N GLN A 129 -24.80 5.21 -2.08
CA GLN A 129 -24.32 6.00 -3.22
C GLN A 129 -23.01 5.44 -3.80
N LYS A 130 -22.06 5.07 -2.92
CA LYS A 130 -20.76 4.47 -3.29
C LYS A 130 -20.93 3.14 -4.05
N ARG A 131 -21.96 2.36 -3.71
CA ARG A 131 -22.33 1.14 -4.45
C ARG A 131 -23.33 1.38 -5.58
N GLY A 132 -24.02 2.52 -5.57
CA GLY A 132 -25.15 2.81 -6.45
C GLY A 132 -24.75 2.82 -7.93
N PHE A 133 -23.60 3.41 -8.26
CA PHE A 133 -23.10 3.43 -9.63
C PHE A 133 -22.82 2.00 -10.15
N TRP A 134 -22.05 1.21 -9.38
CA TRP A 134 -21.73 -0.17 -9.73
C TRP A 134 -22.97 -1.07 -9.80
N LEU A 135 -23.90 -0.93 -8.85
CA LEU A 135 -25.15 -1.69 -8.84
C LEU A 135 -26.04 -1.35 -10.03
N LEU A 136 -26.12 -0.07 -10.41
CA LEU A 136 -26.91 0.35 -11.57
C LEU A 136 -26.30 -0.16 -12.88
N PHE A 137 -24.97 -0.18 -12.98
CA PHE A 137 -24.27 -0.80 -14.10
C PHE A 137 -24.55 -2.31 -14.20
N LEU A 138 -24.40 -3.05 -13.08
CA LEU A 138 -24.70 -4.49 -13.02
C LEU A 138 -26.18 -4.80 -13.29
N LEU A 139 -27.10 -3.95 -12.84
CA LEU A 139 -28.52 -4.05 -13.14
C LEU A 139 -28.77 -3.82 -14.64
N GLY A 140 -28.11 -2.85 -15.26
CA GLY A 140 -28.17 -2.66 -16.71
C GLY A 140 -27.68 -3.89 -17.48
N ALA A 141 -26.56 -4.48 -17.08
CA ALA A 141 -26.04 -5.71 -17.66
C ALA A 141 -26.99 -6.91 -17.47
N SER A 142 -27.66 -7.01 -16.31
CA SER A 142 -28.63 -8.09 -16.06
C SER A 142 -29.89 -7.93 -16.91
N VAL A 143 -30.39 -6.70 -17.09
CA VAL A 143 -31.50 -6.40 -17.99
C VAL A 143 -31.13 -6.69 -19.44
N PHE A 144 -29.92 -6.32 -19.86
CA PHE A 144 -29.41 -6.66 -21.19
C PHE A 144 -29.36 -8.17 -21.42
N THR A 145 -28.90 -8.93 -20.43
CA THR A 145 -28.89 -10.40 -20.47
C THR A 145 -30.30 -10.98 -20.61
N ALA A 146 -31.27 -10.45 -19.84
CA ALA A 146 -32.67 -10.87 -19.94
C ALA A 146 -33.27 -10.56 -21.32
N TRP A 147 -32.91 -9.41 -21.90
CA TRP A 147 -33.33 -9.03 -23.25
C TRP A 147 -32.76 -9.95 -24.33
N VAL A 148 -31.47 -10.32 -24.22
CA VAL A 148 -30.84 -11.30 -25.11
C VAL A 148 -31.55 -12.66 -24.99
N LEU A 149 -31.82 -13.13 -23.77
CA LEU A 149 -32.56 -14.38 -23.58
C LEU A 149 -33.94 -14.35 -24.23
N GLN A 150 -34.67 -13.23 -24.13
CA GLN A 150 -35.98 -13.08 -24.76
C GLN A 150 -35.90 -13.13 -26.29
N TYR A 151 -34.85 -12.55 -26.89
CA TYR A 151 -34.64 -12.61 -28.33
C TYR A 151 -34.42 -14.05 -28.85
N PHE A 152 -33.74 -14.89 -28.06
CA PHE A 152 -33.46 -16.28 -28.42
C PHE A 152 -34.59 -17.26 -28.05
N GLN A 153 -35.54 -16.89 -27.18
CA GLN A 153 -36.69 -17.73 -26.82
C GLN A 153 -37.75 -17.76 -27.94
N GLY A 154 -37.53 -18.60 -28.97
CA GLY A 154 -38.51 -18.88 -30.02
C GLY A 154 -39.66 -19.82 -29.55
N PRO A 155 -40.81 -19.84 -30.24
CA PRO A 155 -42.06 -20.51 -29.80
C PRO A 155 -42.04 -22.06 -29.80
N GLY A 156 -40.88 -22.70 -29.70
CA GLY A 156 -40.75 -24.16 -29.68
C GLY A 156 -39.58 -24.69 -28.84
N GLU A 157 -38.93 -23.84 -28.04
CA GLU A 157 -37.75 -24.27 -27.30
C GLU A 157 -38.09 -25.03 -26.03
N ARG A 158 -37.30 -26.09 -25.82
CA ARG A 158 -37.39 -27.04 -24.72
C ARG A 158 -37.13 -26.34 -23.38
N GLY A 159 -38.21 -26.01 -22.66
CA GLY A 159 -38.15 -25.31 -21.37
C GLY A 159 -37.28 -25.96 -20.28
N TRP A 160 -36.86 -27.23 -20.44
CA TRP A 160 -35.92 -27.87 -19.53
C TRP A 160 -34.49 -27.28 -19.59
N ILE A 161 -34.09 -26.64 -20.69
CA ILE A 161 -32.77 -26.00 -20.82
C ILE A 161 -32.64 -24.81 -19.85
N ILE A 162 -33.74 -24.13 -19.55
CA ILE A 162 -33.79 -23.00 -18.61
C ILE A 162 -33.39 -23.44 -17.19
N MET A 163 -33.67 -24.69 -16.81
CA MET A 163 -33.27 -25.24 -15.50
C MET A 163 -31.75 -25.38 -15.35
N PHE A 164 -31.01 -25.50 -16.46
CA PHE A 164 -29.54 -25.59 -16.46
C PHE A 164 -28.87 -24.22 -16.61
N LEU A 165 -29.62 -23.16 -16.93
CA LEU A 165 -29.10 -21.81 -17.13
C LEU A 165 -28.33 -21.29 -15.89
N PRO A 166 -28.83 -21.42 -14.64
CA PRO A 166 -28.10 -20.97 -13.46
C PRO A 166 -26.78 -21.71 -13.26
N LEU A 167 -26.73 -23.00 -13.58
CA LEU A 167 -25.52 -23.82 -13.45
C LEU A 167 -24.45 -23.38 -14.46
N VAL A 168 -24.83 -23.17 -15.72
CA VAL A 168 -23.89 -22.72 -16.76
C VAL A 168 -23.39 -21.30 -16.48
N MET A 169 -24.28 -20.38 -16.07
CA MET A 169 -23.90 -19.02 -15.70
C MET A 169 -22.95 -18.98 -14.50
N ALA A 170 -23.19 -19.79 -13.47
CA ALA A 170 -22.31 -19.87 -12.29
C ALA A 170 -20.94 -20.50 -12.58
N SER A 171 -20.83 -21.35 -13.62
CA SER A 171 -19.55 -21.97 -14.00
C SER A 171 -18.67 -21.10 -14.90
N GLY A 172 -19.25 -20.07 -15.53
CA GLY A 172 -18.54 -19.16 -16.44
C GLY A 172 -18.07 -17.85 -15.79
N GLY A 173 -18.50 -17.59 -14.55
CA GLY A 173 -18.12 -16.43 -13.74
C GLY A 173 -17.13 -16.77 -12.65
#